data_AF-B2W2K4-F1
#
_entry.id   AF-B2W2K4-F1
#
_cell.length_a   1.000
_cell.length_b   1.000
_cell.length_c   1.000
_cell.angle_alpha   90.00
_cell.angle_beta   90.00
_cell.angle_gamma   90.00
#
_symmetry.space_group_name_H-M   'P 1'
#
loop_
_entity.id
_entity.type
_entity.pdbx_description
1 polymer ?
#
loop_
_entity_poly.entity_id
_entity_poly.type
_entity_poly.pdbx_seq_one_letter_code
_entity_poly.pdbx_strand_id
1 'polypeptide(L)'
;MASELLKINGERLNNTLQDTCTQYGALAAPSTGMCRLTLTQEDKDVRDWLVSECKSLGCEIKIDQIGNIFAIRPGTAKDKKPIAMGSHMDTQPAGGRYIHINIQVYTFD
;
A
#
# COMPACT_ATOMS: atom_id res chain seq x y z
N MET A 1 -12.28 27.78 -14.62
CA MET A 1 -11.62 26.72 -15.40
C MET A 1 -12.01 25.40 -14.76
N ALA A 2 -12.71 24.52 -15.47
CA ALA A 2 -12.94 23.17 -14.97
C ALA A 2 -11.55 22.55 -14.78
N SER A 3 -11.18 22.18 -13.54
CA SER A 3 -10.01 21.34 -13.35
C SER A 3 -10.25 20.10 -14.20
N GLU A 4 -9.34 19.74 -15.09
CA GLU A 4 -9.35 18.37 -15.61
C GLU A 4 -9.40 17.45 -14.39
N LEU A 5 -10.49 16.70 -14.26
CA LEU A 5 -10.69 15.82 -13.12
C LEU A 5 -9.50 14.87 -13.06
N LEU A 6 -8.77 14.89 -11.95
CA LEU A 6 -7.67 13.96 -11.73
C LEU A 6 -8.18 12.52 -11.91
N LYS A 7 -7.55 11.76 -12.81
CA LYS A 7 -7.85 10.36 -13.05
C LYS A 7 -6.72 9.49 -12.55
N ILE A 8 -7.07 8.32 -12.03
CA ILE A 8 -6.07 7.30 -11.70
C ILE A 8 -5.44 6.75 -12.98
N ASN A 9 -4.16 6.37 -12.91
CA ASN A 9 -3.54 5.53 -13.94
C ASN A 9 -3.79 4.06 -13.56
N GLY A 10 -4.82 3.45 -14.16
CA GLY A 10 -5.24 2.08 -13.85
C GLY A 10 -4.23 1.01 -14.26
N GLU A 11 -3.52 1.22 -15.37
CA GLU A 11 -2.46 0.32 -15.83
C GLU A 11 -1.31 0.31 -14.82
N ARG A 12 -0.83 1.49 -14.41
CA ARG A 12 0.21 1.61 -13.37
C ARG A 12 -0.22 0.92 -12.08
N LEU A 13 -1.46 1.14 -11.63
CA LEU A 13 -1.99 0.49 -10.42
C LEU A 13 -1.94 -1.03 -10.54
N ASN A 14 -2.46 -1.59 -11.63
CA ASN A 14 -2.50 -3.05 -11.80
C ASN A 14 -1.09 -3.64 -11.94
N ASN A 15 -0.18 -2.98 -12.66
CA ASN A 15 1.21 -3.43 -12.78
C ASN A 15 1.90 -3.45 -11.41
N THR A 16 1.76 -2.38 -10.62
CA THR A 16 2.30 -2.33 -9.24
C THR A 16 1.74 -3.45 -8.36
N LEU A 17 0.44 -3.77 -8.47
CA LEU A 17 -0.14 -4.91 -7.75
C LEU A 17 0.50 -6.24 -8.17
N GLN A 18 0.65 -6.49 -9.48
CA GLN A 18 1.25 -7.74 -9.96
C GLN A 18 2.73 -7.86 -9.61
N ASP A 19 3.49 -6.78 -9.71
CA ASP A 19 4.92 -6.76 -9.46
C ASP A 19 5.22 -7.03 -7.98
N THR A 20 4.49 -6.36 -7.08
CA THR A 20 4.63 -6.57 -5.63
C THR A 20 4.16 -7.95 -5.19
N CYS A 21 3.12 -8.51 -5.82
CA CYS A 21 2.74 -9.91 -5.58
C CYS A 21 3.86 -10.87 -5.96
N THR A 22 4.41 -10.68 -7.16
CA THR A 22 5.43 -11.56 -7.72
C THR A 22 6.73 -11.52 -6.89
N GLN A 23 7.11 -10.34 -6.40
CA GLN A 23 8.31 -10.17 -5.58
C GLN A 23 8.14 -10.66 -4.13
N TYR A 24 6.94 -10.50 -3.54
CA TYR A 24 6.75 -10.67 -2.10
C TYR A 24 5.60 -11.62 -1.77
N GLY A 25 5.90 -12.93 -1.81
CA GLY A 25 4.99 -13.99 -1.35
C GLY A 25 4.16 -14.67 -2.43
N ALA A 26 4.54 -14.60 -3.71
CA ALA A 26 3.90 -15.41 -4.75
C ALA A 26 4.15 -16.91 -4.53
N LEU A 27 3.10 -17.72 -4.67
CA LEU A 27 3.24 -19.18 -4.71
C LEU A 27 3.84 -19.63 -6.05
N ALA A 28 4.59 -20.73 -6.02
CA ALA A 28 5.19 -21.30 -7.22
C ALA A 28 4.13 -21.79 -8.23
N ALA A 29 4.52 -21.77 -9.52
CA ALA A 29 3.69 -22.31 -10.60
C ALA A 29 3.30 -23.78 -10.31
N PRO A 30 2.07 -24.22 -10.67
CA PRO A 30 1.07 -23.51 -11.48
C PRO A 30 0.12 -22.59 -10.67
N SER A 31 0.38 -22.38 -9.38
CA SER A 31 -0.46 -21.49 -8.56
C SER A 31 -0.31 -20.03 -9.00
N THR A 32 -1.41 -19.30 -8.97
CA THR A 32 -1.42 -17.82 -9.09
C THR A 32 -1.63 -17.14 -7.75
N GLY A 33 -1.71 -17.92 -6.66
CA GLY A 33 -1.97 -17.44 -5.31
C GLY A 33 -0.76 -16.82 -4.60
N MET A 34 -1.01 -16.43 -3.36
CA MET A 34 -0.09 -15.71 -2.49
C MET A 34 -0.01 -16.37 -1.11
N CYS A 35 1.18 -16.36 -0.52
CA CYS A 35 1.47 -16.68 0.86
C CYS A 35 2.40 -15.59 1.43
N ARG A 36 1.80 -14.57 2.05
CA ARG A 36 2.49 -13.49 2.75
C ARG A 36 1.82 -13.30 4.11
N LEU A 37 2.11 -14.19 5.05
CA LEU A 37 1.49 -14.16 6.38
C LEU A 37 1.98 -12.94 7.17
N THR A 38 1.17 -12.47 8.11
CA THR A 38 1.52 -11.33 8.97
C THR A 38 2.86 -11.57 9.66
N LEU A 39 3.73 -10.56 9.66
CA LEU A 39 5.04 -10.55 10.35
C LEU A 39 6.07 -11.58 9.82
N THR A 40 5.86 -12.17 8.64
CA THR A 40 6.92 -12.92 7.95
C THR A 40 7.89 -11.96 7.25
N GLN A 41 8.99 -12.52 6.73
CA GLN A 41 9.97 -11.74 5.97
C GLN A 41 9.33 -11.06 4.75
N GLU A 42 8.43 -11.77 4.05
CA GLU A 42 7.74 -11.25 2.87
C GLU A 42 6.79 -10.10 3.22
N ASP A 43 6.11 -10.15 4.38
CA ASP A 43 5.28 -9.04 4.89
C ASP A 43 6.15 -7.83 5.25
N LYS A 44 7.31 -8.06 5.89
CA LYS A 44 8.27 -6.99 6.16
C LYS A 44 8.79 -6.34 4.88
N ASP A 45 9.21 -7.13 3.89
CA ASP A 45 9.85 -6.62 2.68
C ASP A 45 8.89 -5.77 1.83
N VAL A 46 7.63 -6.20 1.70
CA VAL A 46 6.62 -5.39 1.00
C VAL A 46 6.28 -4.11 1.76
N ARG A 47 6.29 -4.13 3.10
CA ARG A 47 6.07 -2.94 3.93
C ARG A 47 7.21 -1.94 3.81
N ASP A 48 8.46 -2.42 3.80
CA ASP A 48 9.64 -1.59 3.58
C ASP A 48 9.61 -0.95 2.18
N TRP A 49 9.22 -1.71 1.16
CA TRP A 49 8.97 -1.19 -0.18
C TRP A 49 7.90 -0.09 -0.17
N LEU A 50 6.75 -0.33 0.47
CA LEU A 50 5.67 0.66 0.54
C LEU A 50 6.13 1.96 1.23
N VAL A 51 6.87 1.85 2.33
CA VAL A 51 7.45 2.99 3.04
C VAL A 51 8.40 3.78 2.14
N SER A 52 9.23 3.09 1.35
CA SER A 52 10.13 3.72 0.38
C SER A 52 9.37 4.51 -0.68
N GLU A 53 8.34 3.91 -1.29
CA GLU A 53 7.51 4.56 -2.30
C GLU A 53 6.76 5.77 -1.73
N CYS A 54 6.18 5.66 -0.54
CA CYS A 54 5.50 6.80 0.08
C CYS A 54 6.48 7.93 0.42
N LYS A 55 7.69 7.62 0.89
CA LYS A 55 8.73 8.63 1.14
C LYS A 55 9.18 9.32 -0.15
N SER A 56 9.32 8.59 -1.27
CA SER A 56 9.71 9.17 -2.55
C SER A 56 8.66 10.16 -3.09
N LEU A 57 7.40 9.98 -2.71
CA LEU A 57 6.29 10.90 -2.98
C LEU A 57 6.18 12.05 -1.97
N GLY A 58 7.09 12.14 -1.00
CA GLY A 58 7.12 13.20 0.02
C GLY A 58 6.17 12.99 1.19
N CYS A 59 5.67 11.78 1.41
CA CYS A 59 4.86 11.47 2.58
C CYS A 59 5.71 11.38 3.86
N GLU A 60 5.18 11.88 4.97
CA GLU A 60 5.67 11.56 6.31
C GLU A 60 5.19 10.16 6.71
N ILE A 61 6.06 9.36 7.31
CA ILE A 61 5.74 7.99 7.73
C ILE A 61 5.68 7.92 9.25
N LYS A 62 4.56 7.44 9.78
CA LYS A 62 4.42 7.04 11.19
C LYS A 62 4.13 5.56 11.28
N ILE A 63 4.73 4.90 12.25
CA ILE A 63 4.48 3.49 12.56
C ILE A 63 4.11 3.43 14.04
N ASP A 64 2.96 2.84 14.35
CA ASP A 64 2.52 2.70 15.74
C ASP A 64 3.13 1.47 16.44
N GLN A 65 2.78 1.26 17.71
CA GLN A 65 3.32 0.19 18.53
C GLN A 65 2.95 -1.22 18.05
N ILE A 66 1.93 -1.37 17.20
CA ILE A 66 1.47 -2.65 16.67
C ILE A 66 1.81 -2.83 15.17
N GLY A 67 2.57 -1.89 14.60
CA GLY A 67 3.09 -2.00 13.23
C GLY A 67 2.15 -1.50 12.14
N ASN A 68 1.10 -0.74 12.48
CA ASN A 68 0.32 -0.04 11.46
C ASN A 68 1.18 1.06 10.84
N ILE A 69 1.14 1.17 9.52
CA ILE A 69 1.91 2.17 8.75
C ILE A 69 0.97 3.26 8.28
N PHE A 70 1.27 4.50 8.67
CA PHE A 70 0.56 5.71 8.30
C PHE A 70 1.43 6.48 7.32
N ALA A 71 1.01 6.56 6.05
CA ALA A 71 1.65 7.39 5.04
C ALA A 71 0.87 8.71 4.91
N ILE A 72 1.48 9.79 5.37
CA ILE A 72 0.82 11.08 5.53
C ILE A 72 1.28 12.01 4.42
N ARG A 73 0.38 12.38 3.51
CA ARG A 73 0.66 13.40 2.50
C ARG A 73 0.28 14.78 3.05
N PRO A 74 1.20 15.75 3.09
CA PRO A 74 0.90 17.09 3.58
C PRO A 74 -0.20 17.76 2.74
N GLY A 75 -1.20 18.30 3.42
CA GLY A 75 -2.26 19.13 2.86
C GLY A 75 -1.96 20.62 2.95
N THR A 76 -2.91 21.43 2.51
CA THR A 76 -2.82 22.89 2.59
C THR A 76 -3.36 23.44 3.91
N ALA A 77 -4.36 22.80 4.51
CA ALA A 77 -4.92 23.08 5.82
C ALA A 77 -4.17 22.30 6.92
N LYS A 78 -3.54 23.03 7.84
CA LYS A 78 -2.69 22.46 8.89
C LYS A 78 -3.44 22.09 10.18
N ASP A 79 -4.69 22.51 10.31
CA ASP A 79 -5.52 22.41 11.53
C ASP A 79 -6.69 21.41 11.40
N LYS A 80 -6.78 20.71 10.26
CA LYS A 80 -7.84 19.73 10.00
C LYS A 80 -7.39 18.32 10.40
N LYS A 81 -8.38 17.46 10.66
CA LYS A 81 -8.14 16.02 10.81
C LYS A 81 -7.88 15.44 9.42
N PRO A 82 -6.98 14.46 9.30
CA PRO A 82 -6.69 13.87 8.01
C PRO A 82 -7.84 12.98 7.52
N ILE A 83 -7.99 12.88 6.20
CA ILE A 83 -8.84 11.89 5.55
C ILE A 83 -8.03 10.61 5.38
N ALA A 84 -8.55 9.50 5.92
CA ALA A 84 -7.92 8.20 5.88
C ALA A 84 -8.62 7.29 4.85
N MET A 85 -7.84 6.62 4.02
CA MET A 85 -8.26 5.44 3.24
C MET A 85 -7.26 4.34 3.49
N GLY A 86 -7.57 3.04 3.42
CA GLY A 86 -6.59 1.94 3.53
C GLY A 86 -7.16 0.54 3.71
N SER A 87 -6.28 -0.46 3.85
CA SER A 87 -6.60 -1.88 4.08
C SER A 87 -5.41 -2.61 4.74
N HIS A 88 -5.17 -3.89 4.42
CA HIS A 88 -4.09 -4.75 4.91
C HIS A 88 -3.18 -5.29 3.79
N MET A 89 -1.99 -5.78 4.16
CA MET A 89 -0.95 -6.29 3.23
C MET A 89 -0.77 -7.81 3.28
N ASP A 90 -1.05 -8.40 4.44
CA ASP A 90 -0.89 -9.82 4.68
C ASP A 90 -2.00 -10.63 4.00
N THR A 91 -1.72 -11.90 3.76
CA THR A 91 -2.61 -12.83 3.08
C THR A 91 -2.79 -14.10 3.90
N GLN A 92 -3.78 -14.92 3.52
CA GLN A 92 -3.84 -16.32 3.94
C GLN A 92 -2.75 -17.14 3.23
N PRO A 93 -2.45 -18.38 3.67
CA PRO A 93 -1.41 -19.24 3.06
C PRO A 93 -1.60 -19.55 1.55
N ALA A 94 -2.84 -19.47 1.06
CA ALA A 94 -3.18 -19.61 -0.36
C ALA A 94 -4.17 -18.51 -0.78
N GLY A 95 -3.88 -17.26 -0.39
CA GLY A 95 -4.69 -16.10 -0.71
C GLY A 95 -4.62 -15.68 -2.18
N GLY A 96 -5.56 -14.84 -2.62
CA GLY A 96 -5.53 -14.23 -3.94
C GLY A 96 -4.71 -12.94 -4.02
N ARG A 97 -4.29 -12.56 -5.22
CA ARG A 97 -3.50 -11.34 -5.56
C ARG A 97 -4.25 -10.01 -5.49
N TYR A 98 -5.48 -9.99 -5.01
CA TYR A 98 -6.30 -8.76 -4.95
C TYR A 98 -6.96 -8.55 -3.58
N ILE A 99 -6.75 -9.47 -2.65
CA ILE A 99 -7.34 -9.38 -1.30
C ILE A 99 -6.58 -8.33 -0.45
N HIS A 100 -5.39 -7.91 -0.89
CA HIS A 100 -4.39 -7.13 -0.12
C HIS A 100 -4.27 -5.65 -0.53
N ILE A 101 -5.35 -4.96 -0.91
CA ILE A 101 -5.25 -3.59 -1.44
C ILE A 101 -5.01 -2.56 -0.33
N ASN A 102 -3.73 -2.26 -0.06
CA ASN A 102 -3.20 -1.07 0.66
C ASN A 102 -3.80 0.27 0.18
N ILE A 103 -3.81 1.38 0.93
CA ILE A 103 -2.82 1.96 1.86
C ILE A 103 -3.59 2.82 2.85
N GLN A 104 -3.25 2.83 4.17
CA GLN A 104 -3.66 3.88 5.13
C GLN A 104 -3.05 5.25 4.77
N VAL A 105 -3.54 5.88 3.68
CA VAL A 105 -3.12 7.23 3.26
C VAL A 105 -3.95 8.22 4.04
N TYR A 106 -3.24 9.06 4.77
CA TYR A 106 -3.81 10.21 5.44
C TYR A 106 -3.47 11.44 4.61
N THR A 107 -4.44 11.97 3.88
CA THR A 107 -4.29 13.27 3.22
C THR A 107 -4.94 14.33 4.10
N PHE A 108 -4.20 15.39 4.40
CA PHE A 108 -4.84 16.63 4.81
C PHE A 108 -5.28 17.35 3.53
N ASP A 109 -6.47 17.94 3.53
CA ASP A 109 -6.86 18.94 2.54
C ASP A 109 -5.94 20.16 2.62
#